data_AF-D2C510-F1
#
_entry.id   AF-D2C510-F1
#
_cell.length_a   1.000
_cell.length_b   1.000
_cell.length_c   1.000
_cell.angle_alpha   90.00
_cell.angle_beta   90.00
_cell.angle_gamma   90.00
#
_symmetry.space_group_name_H-M   'P 1'
#
loop_
_entity.id
_entity.type
_entity.pdbx_description
1 polymer ?
#
loop_
_entity_poly.entity_id
_entity_poly.type
_entity_poly.pdbx_seq_one_letter_code
_entity_poly.pdbx_strand_id
1 'polypeptide(L)'
;MIRYDKPKPWMKENYRIAEEYAGMVKDILDKIGNALTSNDSSVTKKFATKYFEWEVIKSSVVARARKEKPYSHYCPLEHFRVVMRKTLEAFKTSDEVSAPTITSLLEGEELAPGRKFHGNSERYKIVMELGILELEGFIEWTGRKTPVSYRLKKPIEEIEKWMVEKFG
;
A
#
# COMPACT_ATOMS: atom_id res chain seq x y z
N MET A 1 -32.23 -31.53 -7.16
CA MET A 1 -30.76 -31.41 -7.07
C MET A 1 -30.42 -30.93 -5.67
N ILE A 2 -30.06 -31.84 -4.77
CA ILE A 2 -29.82 -31.52 -3.34
C ILE A 2 -28.40 -30.96 -3.24
N ARG A 3 -28.25 -29.68 -2.91
CA ARG A 3 -26.95 -29.07 -2.60
C ARG A 3 -26.67 -29.30 -1.12
N TYR A 4 -25.66 -30.12 -0.82
CA TYR A 4 -25.09 -30.17 0.52
C TYR A 4 -24.27 -28.90 0.74
N ASP A 5 -24.63 -28.11 1.74
CA ASP A 5 -23.74 -27.08 2.28
C ASP A 5 -22.52 -27.80 2.85
N LYS A 6 -21.36 -27.59 2.23
CA LYS A 6 -20.10 -28.10 2.77
C LYS A 6 -19.79 -27.31 4.06
N PRO A 7 -19.62 -27.96 5.21
CA PRO A 7 -19.21 -27.26 6.42
C PRO A 7 -17.84 -26.60 6.19
N LYS A 8 -17.68 -25.41 6.76
CA LYS A 8 -16.48 -24.60 6.58
C LYS A 8 -15.24 -25.33 7.14
N PRO A 9 -14.06 -25.18 6.53
CA PRO A 9 -12.90 -26.06 6.76
C PRO A 9 -12.40 -26.18 8.21
N TRP A 10 -12.64 -25.18 9.06
CA TRP A 10 -12.23 -25.18 10.47
C TRP A 10 -13.15 -26.00 11.40
N MET A 11 -14.26 -26.54 10.90
CA MET A 11 -15.08 -27.48 11.66
C MET A 11 -14.47 -28.89 11.71
N LYS A 12 -13.41 -29.15 10.91
CA LYS A 12 -12.89 -30.51 10.72
C LYS A 12 -11.66 -30.87 11.53
N GLU A 13 -10.99 -29.93 12.19
CA GLU A 13 -9.78 -30.23 12.97
C GLU A 13 -9.74 -29.42 14.27
N ASN A 14 -9.80 -30.14 15.40
CA ASN A 14 -9.55 -29.69 16.79
C ASN A 14 -10.59 -28.69 17.31
N TYR A 15 -11.49 -29.01 18.23
CA TYR A 15 -11.29 -29.68 19.52
C TYR A 15 -12.54 -30.52 19.83
N ARG A 16 -12.38 -31.72 20.40
CA ARG A 16 -13.47 -32.34 21.18
C ARG A 16 -13.67 -31.49 22.43
N ILE A 17 -14.36 -30.37 22.28
CA ILE A 17 -14.86 -29.58 23.40
C ILE A 17 -15.92 -30.47 24.04
N ALA A 18 -15.70 -30.91 25.28
CA ALA A 18 -16.76 -31.61 26.01
C ALA A 18 -18.00 -30.70 26.06
N GLU A 19 -19.19 -31.27 25.92
CA GLU A 19 -20.45 -30.52 25.72
C GLU A 19 -20.65 -29.41 26.78
N GLU A 20 -20.16 -29.67 27.99
CA GLU A 20 -20.10 -28.74 29.12
C GLU A 20 -19.35 -27.42 28.85
N TYR A 21 -18.35 -27.42 27.98
CA TYR A 21 -17.57 -26.23 27.59
C TYR A 21 -18.12 -25.54 26.34
N ALA A 22 -19.05 -26.15 25.60
CA ALA A 22 -19.57 -25.59 24.35
C ALA A 22 -20.32 -24.27 24.60
N GLY A 23 -21.06 -24.17 25.70
CA GLY A 23 -21.76 -22.95 26.12
C GLY A 23 -20.79 -21.82 26.43
N MET A 24 -19.73 -22.09 27.20
CA MET A 24 -18.72 -21.08 27.55
C MET A 24 -17.93 -20.60 26.33
N VAL A 25 -17.58 -21.51 25.42
CA VAL A 25 -16.89 -21.14 24.18
C VAL A 25 -17.78 -20.26 23.31
N LYS A 26 -19.09 -20.56 23.23
CA LYS A 26 -20.06 -19.71 22.53
C LYS A 26 -20.16 -18.32 23.17
N ASP A 27 -20.25 -18.24 24.50
CA ASP A 27 -20.30 -16.96 25.21
C ASP A 27 -19.02 -16.14 25.05
N ILE A 28 -17.85 -16.78 25.02
CA ILE A 28 -16.57 -16.10 24.77
C ILE A 28 -16.54 -15.58 23.32
N LEU A 29 -16.98 -16.38 22.35
CA LEU A 29 -17.05 -15.97 20.95
C LEU A 29 -18.04 -14.84 20.72
N ASP A 30 -19.21 -14.87 21.36
CA ASP A 30 -20.20 -13.80 21.28
C ASP A 30 -19.70 -12.52 21.97
N LYS A 31 -18.97 -12.63 23.10
CA LYS A 31 -18.30 -11.48 23.73
C LYS A 31 -17.22 -10.88 22.83
N ILE A 32 -16.43 -11.70 22.15
CA ILE A 32 -15.43 -11.22 21.17
C ILE A 32 -16.13 -10.56 19.97
N GLY A 33 -17.19 -11.17 19.43
CA GLY A 33 -17.97 -10.62 18.32
C GLY A 33 -18.65 -9.29 18.67
N ASN A 34 -19.17 -9.15 19.89
CA ASN A 34 -19.82 -7.93 20.37
C ASN A 34 -18.82 -6.84 20.77
N ALA A 35 -17.63 -7.20 21.26
CA ALA A 35 -16.54 -6.25 21.49
C ALA A 35 -15.95 -5.70 20.17
N LEU A 36 -16.00 -6.47 19.08
CA LEU A 36 -15.57 -6.04 17.75
C LEU A 36 -16.60 -5.14 17.04
N THR A 37 -17.86 -5.12 17.47
CA THR A 37 -18.93 -4.30 16.84
C THR A 37 -19.18 -2.97 17.54
N SER A 38 -18.54 -2.71 18.69
CA SER A 38 -18.62 -1.44 19.43
C SER A 38 -17.39 -0.54 19.29
N ASN A 39 -16.40 -0.94 18.49
CA ASN A 39 -15.29 -0.07 18.12
C ASN A 39 -15.21 0.13 16.61
N ASP A 40 -15.71 1.30 16.22
CA ASP A 40 -15.31 2.08 15.06
C ASP A 40 -15.48 1.42 13.68
N SER A 41 -16.43 1.95 12.93
CA SER A 41 -16.60 1.76 11.49
C SER A 41 -15.44 2.39 10.69
N SER A 42 -14.20 2.03 10.99
CA SER A 42 -13.12 2.16 10.03
C SER A 42 -13.20 0.92 9.14
N VAL A 43 -13.77 1.10 7.95
CA VAL A 43 -13.50 0.17 6.84
C VAL A 43 -12.00 -0.05 6.84
N THR A 44 -11.54 -1.27 7.14
CA THR A 44 -10.11 -1.61 7.13
C THR A 44 -9.65 -1.43 5.70
N LYS A 45 -9.15 -0.23 5.40
CA LYS A 45 -8.76 0.18 4.05
C LYS A 45 -7.59 -0.72 3.67
N LYS A 46 -7.86 -1.71 2.81
CA LYS A 46 -6.85 -2.66 2.37
C LYS A 46 -6.03 -1.99 1.28
N PHE A 47 -4.90 -1.41 1.68
CA PHE A 47 -3.93 -0.84 0.76
C PHE A 47 -3.17 -1.94 0.01
N ALA A 48 -2.75 -1.67 -1.22
CA ALA A 48 -1.78 -2.52 -1.91
C ALA A 48 -0.36 -2.27 -1.39
N THR A 49 -0.11 -1.07 -0.87
CA THR A 49 1.17 -0.70 -0.28
C THR A 49 1.50 -1.54 0.97
N LYS A 50 2.79 -1.87 1.10
CA LYS A 50 3.36 -2.46 2.32
C LYS A 50 3.82 -1.42 3.34
N TYR A 51 3.78 -0.15 2.97
CA TYR A 51 4.11 0.98 3.84
C TYR A 51 2.87 1.42 4.60
N PHE A 52 3.06 1.93 5.81
CA PHE A 52 1.96 2.41 6.64
C PHE A 52 2.19 3.83 7.17
N GLU A 53 3.43 4.33 7.09
CA GLU A 53 3.80 5.68 7.46
C GLU A 53 5.05 6.10 6.69
N TRP A 54 5.26 7.40 6.60
CA TRP A 54 6.42 8.00 5.97
C TRP A 54 6.70 9.38 6.56
N GLU A 55 7.91 9.87 6.38
CA GLU A 55 8.36 11.18 6.83
C GLU A 55 9.50 11.71 5.95
N VAL A 56 9.81 13.00 6.07
CA VAL A 56 11.02 13.60 5.50
C VAL A 56 12.04 13.77 6.61
N ILE A 57 13.21 13.16 6.46
CA ILE A 57 14.33 13.30 7.39
C ILE A 57 15.51 13.91 6.63
N LYS A 58 15.94 15.11 7.02
CA LYS A 58 17.01 15.86 6.34
C LYS A 58 16.71 15.96 4.85
N SER A 59 17.59 15.43 4.00
CA SER A 59 17.46 15.43 2.54
C SER A 59 16.94 14.09 1.99
N SER A 60 16.13 13.36 2.75
CA SER A 60 15.60 12.05 2.34
C SER A 60 14.15 11.85 2.74
N VAL A 61 13.39 11.22 1.85
CA VAL A 61 12.09 10.63 2.15
C VAL A 61 12.31 9.25 2.73
N VAL A 62 11.68 8.98 3.88
CA VAL A 62 11.78 7.73 4.61
C VAL A 62 10.39 7.12 4.74
N ALA A 63 10.21 5.89 4.26
CA ALA A 63 8.95 5.17 4.40
C ALA A 63 9.15 3.92 5.26
N ARG A 64 8.29 3.71 6.26
CA ARG A 64 8.36 2.52 7.13
C ARG A 64 7.42 1.43 6.61
N ALA A 65 7.99 0.26 6.35
CA ALA A 65 7.29 -0.92 5.87
C ALA A 65 6.95 -1.85 7.03
N ARG A 66 5.73 -2.41 7.01
CA ARG A 66 5.14 -3.31 8.04
C ARG A 66 4.92 -2.63 9.40
N LYS A 67 3.68 -2.69 9.89
CA LYS A 67 3.33 -2.17 11.23
C LYS A 67 4.04 -2.93 12.36
N GLU A 68 4.16 -4.25 12.20
CA GLU A 68 4.87 -5.12 13.14
C GLU A 68 6.33 -5.29 12.71
N LYS A 69 7.28 -4.89 13.58
CA LYS A 69 8.72 -4.85 13.31
C LYS A 69 9.05 -4.04 12.03
N PRO A 70 8.81 -2.73 12.07
CA PRO A 70 9.01 -1.87 10.91
C PRO A 70 10.48 -1.84 10.48
N TYR A 71 10.69 -1.78 9.17
CA TYR A 71 11.99 -1.41 8.59
C TYR A 71 11.81 -0.24 7.63
N SER A 72 12.83 0.61 7.54
CA SER A 72 12.77 1.85 6.78
C SER A 72 13.43 1.71 5.41
N HIS A 73 12.78 2.24 4.40
CA HIS A 73 13.41 2.54 3.12
C HIS A 73 13.74 4.02 3.03
N TYR A 74 14.87 4.31 2.41
CA TYR A 74 15.39 5.67 2.26
C TYR A 74 15.50 6.01 0.78
N CYS A 75 14.95 7.17 0.40
CA CYS A 75 15.14 7.76 -0.91
C CYS A 75 15.61 9.20 -0.76
N PRO A 76 16.78 9.56 -1.31
CA PRO A 76 17.19 10.96 -1.40
C PRO A 76 16.11 11.82 -2.04
N LEU A 77 15.91 13.04 -1.53
CA LEU A 77 14.82 13.92 -1.94
C LEU A 77 14.90 14.27 -3.44
N GLU A 78 16.11 14.48 -3.97
CA GLU A 78 16.33 14.72 -5.40
C GLU A 78 15.85 13.54 -6.26
N HIS A 79 16.22 12.32 -5.85
CA HIS A 79 15.75 11.11 -6.53
C HIS A 79 14.22 10.99 -6.47
N PHE A 80 13.65 11.27 -5.30
CA PHE A 80 12.20 11.20 -5.08
C PHE A 80 11.45 12.18 -5.98
N ARG A 81 11.93 13.42 -6.11
CA ARG A 81 11.36 14.44 -7.00
C ARG A 81 11.37 13.98 -8.47
N VAL A 82 12.47 13.39 -8.93
CA VAL A 82 12.56 12.86 -10.30
C VAL A 82 11.57 11.71 -10.53
N VAL A 83 11.52 10.75 -9.60
CA VAL A 83 10.57 9.63 -9.67
C VAL A 83 9.14 10.15 -9.70
N MET A 84 8.77 11.06 -8.80
CA MET A 84 7.43 11.63 -8.72
C MET A 84 7.03 12.37 -9.99
N ARG A 85 7.94 13.19 -10.56
CA ARG A 85 7.72 13.83 -11.86
C ARG A 85 7.40 12.80 -12.95
N LYS A 86 8.19 11.71 -13.05
CA LYS A 86 7.94 10.64 -14.03
C LYS A 86 6.64 9.89 -13.76
N THR A 87 6.25 9.72 -12.50
CA THR A 87 4.95 9.14 -12.14
C THR A 87 3.79 10.02 -12.60
N LEU A 88 3.88 11.35 -12.43
CA LEU A 88 2.86 12.27 -12.93
C LEU A 88 2.85 12.34 -14.47
N GLU A 89 4.00 12.31 -15.13
CA GLU A 89 4.08 12.15 -16.60
C GLU A 89 3.35 10.88 -17.07
N ALA A 90 3.50 9.77 -16.36
CA ALA A 90 2.80 8.53 -16.65
C ALA A 90 1.27 8.70 -16.52
N PHE A 91 0.80 9.34 -15.44
CA PHE A 91 -0.64 9.59 -15.25
C PHE A 91 -1.24 10.60 -16.23
N LYS A 92 -0.43 11.52 -16.79
CA LYS A 92 -0.88 12.43 -17.87
C LYS A 92 -1.16 11.70 -19.18
N THR A 93 -0.63 10.49 -19.36
CA THR A 93 -0.72 9.71 -20.61
C THR A 93 -1.49 8.40 -20.45
N SER A 94 -1.80 7.98 -19.23
CA SER A 94 -2.49 6.71 -18.93
C SER A 94 -3.34 6.82 -17.68
N ASP A 95 -4.56 6.27 -17.74
CA ASP A 95 -5.49 6.19 -16.60
C ASP A 95 -4.98 5.26 -15.48
N GLU A 96 -4.20 4.24 -15.86
CA GLU A 96 -3.56 3.31 -14.94
C GLU A 96 -2.03 3.36 -15.08
N VAL A 97 -1.34 3.46 -13.94
CA VAL A 97 0.12 3.47 -13.87
C VAL A 97 0.61 2.35 -12.96
N SER A 98 1.71 1.73 -13.35
CA SER A 98 2.35 0.64 -12.60
C SER A 98 3.84 0.93 -12.43
N ALA A 99 4.47 0.27 -11.46
CA ALA A 99 5.91 0.41 -11.25
C ALA A 99 6.74 0.10 -12.52
N PRO A 100 6.45 -0.96 -13.31
CA PRO A 100 7.11 -1.16 -14.60
C PRO A 100 6.98 0.01 -15.58
N THR A 101 5.80 0.62 -15.68
CA THR A 101 5.56 1.79 -16.55
C THR A 101 6.51 2.93 -16.18
N ILE A 102 6.62 3.24 -14.89
CA ILE A 102 7.50 4.31 -14.39
C ILE A 102 8.98 3.93 -14.54
N THR A 103 9.34 2.65 -14.32
CA THR A 103 10.71 2.16 -14.56
C THR A 103 11.15 2.45 -15.98
N SER A 104 10.32 2.15 -16.98
CA SER A 104 10.63 2.41 -18.39
C SER A 104 10.80 3.91 -18.70
N LEU A 105 10.05 4.79 -18.04
CA LEU A 105 10.22 6.24 -18.18
C LEU A 105 11.49 6.79 -17.49
N LEU A 106 12.07 6.02 -16.57
CA LEU A 106 13.31 6.38 -15.87
C LEU A 106 14.55 5.76 -16.51
N GLU A 107 14.41 4.81 -17.44
CA GLU A 107 15.54 4.19 -18.11
C GLU A 107 16.34 5.24 -18.91
N GLY A 108 17.62 5.38 -18.57
CA GLY A 108 18.51 6.38 -19.16
C GLY A 108 18.46 7.77 -18.53
N GLU A 109 17.44 8.06 -17.70
CA GLU A 109 17.28 9.34 -17.02
C GLU A 109 18.23 9.48 -15.81
N GLU A 110 18.55 10.73 -15.50
CA GLU A 110 19.30 11.09 -14.29
C GLU A 110 18.36 11.30 -13.10
N LEU A 111 18.64 10.62 -11.99
CA LEU A 111 17.95 10.86 -10.72
C LEU A 111 18.55 12.02 -9.92
N ALA A 112 19.83 12.31 -10.15
CA ALA A 112 20.59 13.43 -9.62
C ALA A 112 21.68 13.78 -10.64
N PRO A 113 22.27 14.99 -10.61
CA PRO A 113 23.27 15.41 -11.59
C PRO A 113 24.40 14.38 -11.77
N GLY A 114 24.53 13.85 -12.99
CA GLY A 114 25.55 12.84 -13.33
C GLY A 114 25.29 11.44 -12.78
N ARG A 115 24.13 11.18 -12.15
CA ARG A 115 23.75 9.88 -11.59
C ARG A 115 22.48 9.36 -12.26
N LYS A 116 22.66 8.38 -13.14
CA LYS A 116 21.55 7.67 -13.81
C LYS A 116 20.76 6.78 -12.86
N PHE A 117 19.53 6.49 -13.25
CA PHE A 117 18.74 5.42 -12.67
C PHE A 117 19.35 4.04 -12.98
N HIS A 118 19.54 3.21 -11.94
CA HIS A 118 20.18 1.90 -12.03
C HIS A 118 19.17 0.73 -12.16
N GLY A 119 17.98 1.00 -12.69
CA GLY A 119 16.98 -0.03 -13.00
C GLY A 119 16.47 -0.76 -11.74
N ASN A 120 16.47 -2.09 -11.78
CA ASN A 120 15.84 -2.93 -10.76
C ASN A 120 16.38 -2.70 -9.33
N SER A 121 17.65 -2.35 -9.17
CA SER A 121 18.24 -2.08 -7.84
C SER A 121 17.62 -0.85 -7.17
N GLU A 122 17.09 0.09 -7.96
CA GLU A 122 16.48 1.34 -7.49
C GLU A 122 14.96 1.36 -7.65
N ARG A 123 14.35 0.26 -8.15
CA ARG A 123 12.89 0.10 -8.29
C ARG A 123 12.14 0.28 -6.98
N TYR A 124 12.77 0.04 -5.84
CA TYR A 124 12.17 0.26 -4.53
C TYR A 124 11.72 1.73 -4.35
N LYS A 125 12.41 2.71 -4.98
CA LYS A 125 12.06 4.13 -4.90
C LYS A 125 10.70 4.42 -5.55
N ILE A 126 10.42 3.77 -6.69
CA ILE A 126 9.13 3.85 -7.39
C ILE A 126 8.03 3.22 -6.55
N VAL A 127 8.27 2.01 -6.02
CA VAL A 127 7.29 1.32 -5.16
C VAL A 127 7.03 2.11 -3.87
N MET A 128 8.05 2.76 -3.34
CA MET A 128 7.94 3.64 -2.18
C MET A 128 7.10 4.87 -2.48
N GLU A 129 7.36 5.54 -3.59
CA GLU A 129 6.62 6.72 -4.05
C GLU A 129 5.14 6.41 -4.30
N LEU A 130 4.82 5.37 -5.08
CA LEU A 130 3.44 4.90 -5.25
C LEU A 130 2.76 4.55 -3.92
N GLY A 131 3.50 3.93 -3.00
CA GLY A 131 2.98 3.61 -1.68
C GLY A 131 2.65 4.84 -0.84
N ILE A 132 3.46 5.90 -0.93
CA ILE A 132 3.21 7.17 -0.26
C ILE A 132 1.96 7.84 -0.86
N LEU A 133 1.86 7.92 -2.19
CA LEU A 133 0.68 8.50 -2.84
C LEU A 133 -0.62 7.74 -2.49
N GLU A 134 -0.55 6.42 -2.34
CA GLU A 134 -1.70 5.60 -1.94
C GLU A 134 -2.10 5.89 -0.47
N LEU A 135 -1.12 6.01 0.44
CA LEU A 135 -1.36 6.35 1.85
C LEU A 135 -1.99 7.74 2.02
N GLU A 136 -1.49 8.72 1.27
CA GLU A 136 -2.03 10.09 1.25
C GLU A 136 -3.38 10.19 0.50
N GLY A 137 -3.81 9.11 -0.16
CA GLY A 137 -5.10 9.00 -0.83
C GLY A 137 -5.18 9.75 -2.16
N PHE A 138 -4.05 10.04 -2.79
CA PHE A 138 -3.98 10.62 -4.14
C PHE A 138 -4.24 9.60 -5.23
N ILE A 139 -3.81 8.36 -5.00
CA ILE A 139 -4.03 7.23 -5.90
C ILE A 139 -4.69 6.09 -5.16
N GLU A 140 -5.28 5.16 -5.91
CA GLU A 140 -5.80 3.92 -5.36
C GLU A 140 -5.44 2.72 -6.22
N TRP A 141 -5.22 1.59 -5.55
CA TRP A 141 -4.97 0.32 -6.21
C TRP A 141 -6.19 -0.13 -7.02
N THR A 142 -5.96 -0.53 -8.27
CA THR A 142 -7.01 -0.99 -9.20
C THR A 142 -7.54 -2.40 -8.90
N GLY A 143 -6.88 -3.13 -7.98
CA GLY A 143 -7.14 -4.56 -7.72
C GLY A 143 -6.29 -5.51 -8.56
N ARG A 144 -5.56 -5.03 -9.59
CA ARG A 144 -4.65 -5.85 -10.40
C ARG A 144 -3.40 -6.23 -9.60
N LYS A 145 -3.03 -7.52 -9.57
CA LYS A 145 -1.89 -8.00 -8.77
C LYS A 145 -0.56 -8.05 -9.52
N THR A 146 -0.59 -8.21 -10.84
CA THR A 146 0.63 -8.42 -11.64
C THR A 146 0.54 -7.75 -13.02
N PRO A 147 1.22 -6.61 -13.24
CA PRO A 147 1.79 -5.76 -12.21
C PRO A 147 0.68 -5.11 -11.35
N VAL A 148 1.04 -4.72 -10.13
CA VAL A 148 0.20 -3.83 -9.32
C VAL A 148 0.06 -2.50 -10.06
N SER A 149 -1.18 -2.10 -10.37
CA SER A 149 -1.50 -0.83 -11.03
C SER A 149 -2.36 0.06 -10.14
N TYR A 150 -2.20 1.36 -10.33
CA TYR A 150 -2.89 2.40 -9.57
C TYR A 150 -3.59 3.34 -10.54
N ARG A 151 -4.68 3.95 -10.09
CA ARG A 151 -5.36 5.04 -10.79
C ARG A 151 -5.42 6.28 -9.90
N LEU A 152 -5.53 7.45 -10.51
CA LEU A 152 -5.74 8.69 -9.79
C LEU A 152 -7.07 8.65 -9.05
N LYS A 153 -7.04 9.09 -7.79
CA LYS A 153 -8.23 9.37 -6.98
C LYS A 153 -8.49 10.87 -6.84
N LYS A 154 -7.44 11.67 -7.03
CA LYS A 154 -7.45 13.13 -7.00
C LYS A 154 -6.81 13.69 -8.28
N PRO A 155 -7.14 14.91 -8.68
CA PRO A 155 -6.49 15.59 -9.81
C PRO A 155 -4.97 15.70 -9.62
N ILE A 156 -4.23 15.70 -10.72
CA ILE A 156 -2.76 15.80 -10.71
C ILE A 156 -2.31 17.11 -10.05
N GLU A 157 -3.06 18.19 -10.25
CA GLU A 157 -2.78 19.52 -9.72
C GLU A 157 -2.77 19.53 -8.17
N GLU A 158 -3.61 18.70 -7.54
CA GLU A 158 -3.59 18.56 -6.08
C GLU A 158 -2.30 17.86 -5.61
N ILE A 159 -1.81 16.89 -6.38
CA ILE A 159 -0.56 16.19 -6.09
C ILE A 159 0.62 17.14 -6.28
N GLU A 160 0.62 17.92 -7.36
CA GLU A 160 1.65 18.92 -7.65
C GLU A 160 1.71 19.99 -6.55
N LYS A 161 0.56 20.50 -6.09
CA LYS A 161 0.50 21.45 -4.97
C LYS A 161 1.03 20.83 -3.67
N TRP A 162 0.57 19.62 -3.34
CA TRP A 162 1.03 18.91 -2.14
C TRP A 162 2.54 18.64 -2.19
N MET A 163 3.10 18.34 -3.36
CA MET A 163 4.54 18.17 -3.52
C MET A 163 5.31 19.44 -3.18
N VAL A 164 4.87 20.60 -3.66
CA VAL A 164 5.53 21.88 -3.38
C VAL A 164 5.43 22.20 -1.88
N GLU A 165 4.30 21.93 -1.24
CA GLU A 165 4.13 22.17 0.20
C GLU A 165 4.98 21.25 1.08
N LYS A 166 5.16 19.98 0.68
CA LYS A 166 5.86 18.97 1.49
C LYS A 166 7.34 18.84 1.18
N PHE A 167 7.73 19.12 -0.06
CA PHE A 167 9.07 18.86 -0.58
C PHE A 167 9.66 20.06 -1.33
N GLY A 168 8.98 21.20 -1.42
CA GLY A 168 9.47 22.43 -2.04
C GLY A 168 10.65 23.04 -1.31
#